data_AF-A0A3N5VP46-F1
#
_entry.id   AF-A0A3N5VP46-F1
#
_cell.length_a   1.000
_cell.length_b   1.000
_cell.length_c   1.000
_cell.angle_alpha   90.00
_cell.angle_beta   90.00
_cell.angle_gamma   90.00
#
_symmetry.space_group_name_H-M   'P 1'
#
loop_
_entity.id
_entity.type
_entity.pdbx_description
1 polymer ?
#
loop_
_entity_poly.entity_id
_entity_poly.type
_entity_poly.pdbx_seq_one_letter_code
_entity_poly.pdbx_strand_id
1 'polypeptide(L)'
;MNLGIKRSSTAGFLALLVFFTLFGAVKPAQAGSTIQVNDFADRYHDPDYCSLRDAIESANKNSKVGGCTAGTGTDTISLEAGNYQVSDPLHGELYINSNLTIVGKGNQGTQGTYIVADLNLGDRVMHIDPTLKGITVKLSNLAITGGDKSDGDGGGILNGHEDLAADSDDRANLTLENVVVYGNQAGSNTV
;
A
#
# COMPACT_ATOMS: atom_id res chain seq x y z
N MET A 1 -64.35 40.71 34.43
CA MET A 1 -62.99 40.44 34.95
C MET A 1 -62.63 38.99 34.64
N ASN A 2 -61.55 38.82 33.88
CA ASN A 2 -60.73 37.63 33.58
C ASN A 2 -61.36 36.26 33.26
N LEU A 3 -61.27 35.91 31.98
CA LEU A 3 -61.05 34.54 31.50
C LEU A 3 -59.62 34.10 31.84
N GLY A 4 -59.43 32.87 32.33
CA GLY A 4 -58.12 32.28 32.54
C GLY A 4 -58.15 30.76 32.35
N ILE A 5 -58.08 30.29 31.10
CA ILE A 5 -57.89 28.87 30.77
C ILE A 5 -56.39 28.63 30.53
N LYS A 6 -55.80 27.78 31.36
CA LYS A 6 -54.38 27.38 31.37
C LYS A 6 -54.00 26.66 30.07
N ARG A 7 -52.87 27.07 29.47
CA ARG A 7 -52.22 26.41 28.32
C ARG A 7 -51.71 25.02 28.74
N SER A 8 -52.19 23.97 28.07
CA SER A 8 -51.72 22.60 28.22
C SER A 8 -50.50 22.36 27.31
N SER A 9 -49.48 21.71 27.85
CA SER A 9 -48.14 21.56 27.30
C SER A 9 -48.07 20.51 26.19
N THR A 10 -47.94 20.92 24.93
CA THR A 10 -47.58 20.08 23.79
C THR A 10 -46.07 20.17 23.53
N ALA A 11 -45.25 19.73 24.48
CA ALA A 11 -43.78 19.79 24.36
C ALA A 11 -43.09 18.47 24.77
N GLY A 12 -43.77 17.33 24.64
CA GLY A 12 -43.26 16.04 25.13
C GLY A 12 -43.02 14.94 24.08
N PHE A 13 -43.41 15.14 22.82
CA PHE A 13 -43.40 14.06 21.82
C PHE A 13 -42.47 14.25 20.62
N LEU A 14 -41.71 15.36 20.56
CA LEU A 14 -40.75 15.61 19.49
C LEU A 14 -39.28 15.32 19.86
N ALA A 15 -39.02 14.88 21.10
CA ALA A 15 -37.66 14.60 21.56
C ALA A 15 -37.22 13.14 21.33
N LEU A 16 -38.15 12.23 21.00
CA LEU A 16 -37.85 10.80 20.86
C LEU A 16 -37.50 10.37 19.41
N LEU A 17 -37.77 11.22 18.41
CA LEU A 17 -37.49 10.93 16.99
C LEU A 17 -36.10 11.38 16.53
N VAL A 18 -35.35 12.14 17.35
CA VAL A 18 -34.02 12.66 17.00
C VAL A 18 -32.89 11.75 17.48
N PHE A 19 -33.19 10.73 18.31
CA PHE A 19 -32.15 9.85 18.86
C PHE A 19 -31.78 8.65 17.97
N PHE A 20 -32.47 8.42 16.85
CA PHE A 20 -32.25 7.24 16.00
C PHE A 20 -31.39 7.49 14.76
N THR A 21 -30.96 8.73 14.50
CA THR A 21 -30.16 9.08 13.29
C THR A 21 -28.65 9.08 13.52
N LEU A 22 -28.18 8.73 14.72
CA LEU A 22 -26.76 8.73 15.10
C LEU A 22 -26.05 7.37 14.95
N PHE A 23 -26.72 6.35 14.41
CA PHE A 23 -26.01 5.17 13.90
C PHE A 23 -25.55 5.48 12.48
N GLY A 24 -24.45 6.23 12.37
CA GLY A 24 -23.74 6.42 11.12
C GLY A 24 -23.46 5.06 10.48
N ALA A 25 -23.75 4.94 9.18
CA ALA A 25 -23.50 3.73 8.42
C ALA A 25 -21.99 3.41 8.46
N VAL A 26 -21.59 2.51 9.35
CA VAL A 26 -20.27 1.87 9.29
C VAL A 26 -20.25 1.06 8.00
N LYS A 27 -19.51 1.55 6.99
CA LYS A 27 -19.22 0.76 5.80
C LYS A 27 -18.43 -0.46 6.27
N PRO A 28 -18.88 -1.70 5.98
CA PRO A 28 -18.10 -2.89 6.33
C PRO A 28 -16.74 -2.77 5.64
N ALA A 29 -15.66 -2.98 6.40
CA ALA A 29 -14.33 -3.11 5.82
C ALA A 29 -14.35 -4.35 4.92
N GLN A 30 -14.19 -4.14 3.61
CA GLN A 30 -14.11 -5.24 2.66
C GLN A 30 -12.75 -5.91 2.83
N ALA A 31 -12.76 -7.20 3.20
CA ALA A 31 -11.55 -8.02 3.17
C ALA A 31 -11.03 -8.05 1.73
N GLY A 32 -9.76 -7.73 1.53
CA GLY A 32 -9.15 -7.81 0.20
C GLY A 32 -8.86 -9.23 -0.22
N SER A 33 -8.45 -9.39 -1.47
CA SER A 33 -8.06 -10.67 -2.05
C SER A 33 -6.65 -11.04 -1.60
N THR A 34 -6.32 -12.34 -1.65
CA THR A 34 -4.94 -12.79 -1.56
C THR A 34 -4.42 -13.02 -2.97
N ILE A 35 -3.43 -12.21 -3.37
CA ILE A 35 -2.77 -12.30 -4.67
C ILE A 35 -1.48 -13.10 -4.46
N GLN A 36 -1.41 -14.30 -5.05
CA GLN A 36 -0.26 -15.19 -4.94
C GLN A 36 0.71 -14.91 -6.09
N VAL A 37 1.92 -14.48 -5.75
CA VAL A 37 2.99 -14.28 -6.74
C VAL A 37 3.61 -15.63 -7.04
N ASN A 38 3.64 -16.01 -8.31
CA ASN A 38 4.18 -17.29 -8.76
C ASN A 38 5.40 -17.14 -9.68
N ASP A 39 5.87 -15.89 -9.85
CA ASP A 39 7.01 -15.57 -10.69
C ASP A 39 8.03 -14.70 -9.96
N PHE A 40 9.29 -15.13 -10.04
CA PHE A 40 10.43 -14.42 -9.46
C PHE A 40 11.02 -13.38 -10.42
N ALA A 41 10.71 -13.48 -11.71
CA ALA A 41 11.15 -12.49 -12.69
C ALA A 41 10.25 -11.24 -12.65
N ASP A 42 10.82 -10.09 -13.00
CA ASP A 42 10.07 -8.84 -13.19
C ASP A 42 9.42 -8.82 -14.59
N ARG A 43 8.56 -9.80 -14.87
CA ARG A 43 7.77 -9.79 -16.11
C ARG A 43 6.70 -8.72 -16.01
N TYR A 44 6.53 -7.98 -17.10
CA TYR A 44 5.51 -6.94 -17.21
C TYR A 44 4.30 -7.45 -17.99
N HIS A 45 3.16 -7.57 -17.31
CA HIS A 45 1.84 -7.91 -17.86
C HIS A 45 1.80 -9.23 -18.63
N ASP A 46 2.61 -10.22 -18.22
CA ASP A 46 2.61 -11.55 -18.83
C ASP A 46 1.34 -12.31 -18.40
N PRO A 47 0.52 -12.84 -19.34
CA PRO A 47 -0.77 -13.45 -18.99
C PRO A 47 -0.67 -14.77 -18.22
N ASP A 48 0.48 -15.45 -18.26
CA ASP A 48 0.70 -16.77 -17.66
C ASP A 48 1.41 -16.68 -16.30
N TYR A 49 2.09 -15.56 -16.04
CA TYR A 49 2.90 -15.35 -14.84
C TYR A 49 2.40 -14.16 -14.03
N CYS A 50 2.34 -14.33 -12.72
CA CYS A 50 2.06 -13.26 -11.77
C CYS A 50 3.37 -12.84 -11.12
N SER A 51 4.01 -11.81 -11.68
CA SER A 51 5.20 -11.16 -11.10
C SER A 51 4.81 -10.30 -9.89
N LEU A 52 5.81 -9.90 -9.10
CA LEU A 52 5.56 -8.99 -7.97
C LEU A 52 4.99 -7.64 -8.44
N ARG A 53 5.48 -7.11 -9.57
CA ARG A 53 4.97 -5.88 -10.18
C ARG A 53 3.51 -6.02 -10.59
N ASP A 54 3.16 -7.09 -11.32
CA ASP A 54 1.79 -7.35 -11.75
C ASP A 54 0.84 -7.55 -10.57
N ALA A 55 1.31 -8.16 -9.47
CA ALA A 55 0.53 -8.34 -8.26
C ALA A 55 0.23 -7.01 -7.56
N ILE A 56 1.23 -6.13 -7.45
CA ILE A 56 1.06 -4.78 -6.90
C ILE A 56 0.11 -3.97 -7.78
N GLU A 57 0.27 -4.01 -9.10
CA GLU A 57 -0.63 -3.33 -10.02
C GLU A 57 -2.07 -3.86 -9.94
N SER A 58 -2.23 -5.18 -9.77
CA SER A 58 -3.55 -5.80 -9.61
C SER A 58 -4.26 -5.33 -8.34
N ALA A 59 -3.51 -5.17 -7.24
CA ALA A 59 -4.02 -4.63 -5.97
C ALA A 59 -4.35 -3.12 -6.09
N ASN A 60 -3.46 -2.34 -6.70
CA ASN A 60 -3.67 -0.91 -6.93
C ASN A 60 -4.93 -0.64 -7.76
N LYS A 61 -5.12 -1.42 -8.85
CA LYS A 61 -6.21 -1.21 -9.82
C LYS A 61 -7.51 -1.94 -9.46
N ASN A 62 -7.50 -2.81 -8.45
CA ASN A 62 -8.59 -3.76 -8.17
C ASN A 62 -9.05 -4.52 -9.42
N SER A 63 -8.11 -4.92 -10.27
CA SER A 63 -8.37 -5.62 -11.54
C SER A 63 -7.22 -6.57 -11.87
N LYS A 64 -7.44 -7.50 -12.80
CA LYS A 64 -6.41 -8.46 -13.20
C LYS A 64 -5.34 -7.77 -14.05
N VAL A 65 -4.07 -7.89 -13.64
CA VAL A 65 -2.89 -7.52 -14.42
C VAL A 65 -2.00 -8.77 -14.56
N GLY A 66 -1.46 -9.01 -15.76
CA GLY A 66 -0.70 -10.21 -16.07
C GLY A 66 -1.45 -11.51 -15.72
N GLY A 67 -0.75 -12.48 -15.16
CA GLY A 67 -1.28 -13.75 -14.68
C GLY A 67 -1.94 -13.69 -13.30
N CYS A 68 -1.97 -12.51 -12.66
CA CYS A 68 -2.46 -12.35 -11.30
C CYS A 68 -3.99 -12.42 -11.17
N THR A 69 -4.46 -12.68 -9.95
CA THR A 69 -5.86 -12.45 -9.58
C THR A 69 -6.13 -10.97 -9.35
N ALA A 70 -7.34 -10.51 -9.62
CA ALA A 70 -7.73 -9.12 -9.33
C ALA A 70 -7.70 -8.79 -7.82
N GLY A 71 -7.30 -7.57 -7.50
CA GLY A 71 -7.51 -6.95 -6.19
C GLY A 71 -8.99 -6.63 -5.93
N THR A 72 -9.38 -6.46 -4.66
CA THR A 72 -10.77 -6.06 -4.32
C THR A 72 -10.90 -5.12 -3.10
N GLY A 73 -9.82 -4.79 -2.41
CA GLY A 73 -9.87 -4.01 -1.18
C GLY A 73 -8.49 -3.85 -0.53
N THR A 74 -8.40 -4.16 0.77
CA THR A 74 -7.09 -4.24 1.43
C THR A 74 -6.46 -5.59 1.13
N ASP A 75 -5.78 -5.67 0.00
CA ASP A 75 -5.29 -6.92 -0.55
C ASP A 75 -4.02 -7.41 0.17
N THR A 76 -3.78 -8.71 0.09
CA THR A 76 -2.56 -9.35 0.60
C THR A 76 -1.80 -9.98 -0.55
N ILE A 77 -0.58 -9.51 -0.79
CA ILE A 77 0.39 -10.17 -1.68
C ILE A 77 1.19 -11.17 -0.86
N SER A 78 1.10 -12.44 -1.26
CA SER A 78 1.81 -13.54 -0.60
C SER A 78 2.99 -13.97 -1.47
N LEU A 79 4.18 -13.96 -0.88
CA LEU A 79 5.44 -14.31 -1.50
C LEU A 79 5.97 -15.60 -0.90
N GLU A 80 6.51 -16.46 -1.76
CA GLU A 80 7.29 -17.63 -1.37
C GLU A 80 8.75 -17.24 -1.07
N ALA A 81 9.54 -18.19 -0.56
CA ALA A 81 10.97 -17.98 -0.39
C ALA A 81 11.64 -17.89 -1.78
N GLY A 82 12.53 -16.92 -1.94
CA GLY A 82 13.21 -16.66 -3.21
C GLY A 82 13.54 -15.18 -3.43
N ASN A 83 14.09 -14.89 -4.60
CA ASN A 83 14.52 -13.56 -5.02
C ASN A 83 13.59 -13.02 -6.10
N TYR A 84 12.72 -12.08 -5.73
CA TYR A 84 11.85 -11.35 -6.64
C TYR A 84 12.64 -10.19 -7.24
N GLN A 85 12.92 -10.26 -8.53
CA GLN A 85 13.66 -9.21 -9.23
C GLN A 85 12.78 -7.97 -9.44
N VAL A 86 13.40 -6.80 -9.38
CA VAL A 86 12.87 -5.52 -9.86
C VAL A 86 13.88 -5.03 -10.89
N SER A 87 13.63 -5.33 -12.16
CA SER A 87 14.63 -5.28 -13.22
C SER A 87 14.13 -4.63 -14.51
N ASP A 88 12.91 -4.08 -14.53
CA ASP A 88 12.37 -3.38 -15.69
C ASP A 88 12.68 -1.86 -15.63
N PRO A 89 13.71 -1.37 -16.34
CA PRO A 89 14.06 0.05 -16.32
C PRO A 89 13.05 0.94 -17.05
N LEU A 90 12.12 0.38 -17.84
CA LEU A 90 11.07 1.16 -18.50
C LEU A 90 9.97 1.54 -17.51
N HIS A 91 9.75 0.72 -16.47
CA HIS A 91 8.72 0.91 -15.45
C HIS A 91 9.28 1.23 -14.07
N GLY A 92 10.61 1.11 -13.87
CA GLY A 92 11.32 1.57 -12.68
C GLY A 92 10.95 0.80 -11.42
N GLU A 93 10.92 1.51 -10.29
CA GLU A 93 10.52 1.02 -8.98
C GLU A 93 9.14 0.33 -8.92
N LEU A 94 8.89 -0.41 -7.84
CA LEU A 94 7.56 -0.95 -7.54
C LEU A 94 6.70 0.13 -6.87
N TYR A 95 5.60 0.51 -7.53
CA TYR A 95 4.75 1.61 -7.09
C TYR A 95 3.47 1.12 -6.36
N ILE A 96 3.26 1.55 -5.11
CA ILE A 96 2.10 1.18 -4.29
C ILE A 96 1.25 2.42 -4.00
N ASN A 97 -0.04 2.37 -4.34
CA ASN A 97 -1.00 3.46 -4.11
C ASN A 97 -2.36 3.00 -3.53
N SER A 98 -2.43 1.80 -2.95
CA SER A 98 -3.62 1.28 -2.27
C SER A 98 -3.28 0.67 -0.90
N ASN A 99 -4.32 0.33 -0.12
CA ASN A 99 -4.13 -0.43 1.13
C ASN A 99 -3.60 -1.83 0.79
N LEU A 100 -2.41 -2.16 1.29
CA LEU A 100 -1.70 -3.36 0.85
C LEU A 100 -0.90 -4.01 1.97
N THR A 101 -0.98 -5.33 2.05
CA THR A 101 -0.05 -6.12 2.86
C THR A 101 0.80 -6.99 1.95
N ILE A 102 2.12 -6.98 2.13
CA ILE A 102 3.06 -7.89 1.46
C ILE A 102 3.71 -8.79 2.52
N VAL A 103 3.60 -10.10 2.34
CA VAL A 103 4.07 -11.11 3.30
C VAL A 103 5.03 -12.07 2.62
N GLY A 104 6.27 -12.12 3.10
CA GLY A 104 7.26 -13.15 2.73
C GLY A 104 7.35 -14.30 3.74
N LYS A 105 8.34 -15.17 3.55
CA LYS A 105 8.60 -16.35 4.41
C LYS A 105 9.71 -16.16 5.44
N GLY A 106 10.38 -15.02 5.43
CA GLY A 106 11.52 -14.69 6.29
C GLY A 106 12.52 -13.77 5.58
N ASN A 107 13.54 -13.29 6.29
CA ASN A 107 14.55 -12.39 5.73
C ASN A 107 15.98 -12.93 5.85
N GLN A 108 16.14 -14.25 6.05
CA GLN A 108 17.43 -14.90 6.27
C GLN A 108 17.57 -16.21 5.49
N GLY A 109 18.76 -16.46 4.96
CA GLY A 109 19.15 -17.73 4.33
C GLY A 109 18.35 -18.08 3.08
N THR A 110 18.42 -19.34 2.66
CA THR A 110 17.71 -19.87 1.48
C THR A 110 16.20 -19.92 1.63
N GLN A 111 15.69 -19.77 2.86
CA GLN A 111 14.27 -19.74 3.18
C GLN A 111 13.71 -18.31 3.25
N GLY A 112 14.54 -17.30 2.98
CA GLY A 112 14.13 -15.91 2.97
C GLY A 112 13.42 -15.49 1.68
N THR A 113 12.65 -14.41 1.78
CA THR A 113 12.06 -13.68 0.66
C THR A 113 12.84 -12.38 0.49
N TYR A 114 13.37 -12.16 -0.71
CA TYR A 114 14.17 -10.98 -1.05
C TYR A 114 13.55 -10.28 -2.24
N ILE A 115 13.30 -8.98 -2.12
CA ILE A 115 12.95 -8.10 -3.24
C ILE A 115 14.23 -7.36 -3.61
N VAL A 116 14.70 -7.62 -4.83
CA VAL A 116 16.05 -7.26 -5.27
C VAL A 116 15.94 -6.40 -6.52
N ALA A 117 16.33 -5.13 -6.41
CA ALA A 117 16.51 -4.33 -7.61
C ALA A 117 17.76 -4.77 -8.39
N ASP A 118 17.61 -4.86 -9.71
CA ASP A 118 18.73 -5.06 -10.62
C ASP A 118 19.64 -3.83 -10.62
N LEU A 119 20.93 -4.05 -10.82
CA LEU A 119 21.94 -2.98 -10.84
C LEU A 119 21.70 -1.94 -11.94
N ASN A 120 20.98 -2.31 -13.00
CA ASN A 120 20.64 -1.42 -14.11
C ASN A 120 19.27 -0.74 -13.94
N LEU A 121 18.56 -0.99 -12.84
CA LEU A 121 17.27 -0.35 -12.59
C LEU A 121 17.45 1.18 -12.49
N GLY A 122 18.52 1.64 -11.81
CA GLY A 122 18.80 3.06 -11.61
C GLY A 122 17.70 3.80 -10.84
N ASP A 123 16.90 3.06 -10.08
CA ASP A 123 15.74 3.55 -9.34
C ASP A 123 15.67 2.89 -7.96
N ARG A 124 14.69 3.29 -7.16
CA ARG A 124 14.40 2.64 -5.88
C ARG A 124 13.88 1.23 -6.10
N VAL A 125 13.90 0.41 -5.05
CA VAL A 125 13.16 -0.87 -5.09
C VAL A 125 11.66 -0.61 -5.05
N MET A 126 11.22 0.29 -4.17
CA MET A 126 9.80 0.52 -3.90
C MET A 126 9.50 1.97 -3.58
N HIS A 127 8.40 2.45 -4.13
CA HIS A 127 7.85 3.77 -3.86
C HIS A 127 6.40 3.62 -3.42
N ILE A 128 6.14 4.05 -2.20
CA ILE A 128 4.81 4.11 -1.60
C ILE A 128 4.40 5.57 -1.68
N ASP A 129 3.60 5.90 -2.68
CA ASP A 129 3.21 7.26 -2.99
C ASP A 129 1.77 7.52 -2.49
N PRO A 130 1.62 8.30 -1.42
CA PRO A 130 0.37 8.60 -0.75
C PRO A 130 -0.26 9.88 -1.27
N THR A 131 -0.17 10.18 -2.58
CA THR A 131 -1.11 11.13 -3.23
C THR A 131 -2.58 10.86 -2.82
N LEU A 132 -2.88 9.67 -2.30
CA LEU A 132 -4.06 9.32 -1.52
C LEU A 132 -3.78 9.31 0.00
N LYS A 133 -4.38 10.27 0.72
CA LYS A 133 -4.34 10.35 2.19
C LYS A 133 -4.85 9.07 2.87
N GLY A 134 -4.05 8.52 3.78
CA GLY A 134 -4.49 7.54 4.77
C GLY A 134 -4.44 6.07 4.33
N ILE A 135 -3.77 5.72 3.23
CA ILE A 135 -3.53 4.31 2.92
C ILE A 135 -2.59 3.67 3.95
N THR A 136 -2.81 2.37 4.21
CA THR A 136 -2.01 1.57 5.11
C THR A 136 -1.26 0.51 4.32
N VAL A 137 0.06 0.50 4.46
CA VAL A 137 0.93 -0.48 3.81
C VAL A 137 1.68 -1.25 4.88
N LYS A 138 1.64 -2.57 4.81
CA LYS A 138 2.39 -3.45 5.70
C LYS A 138 3.32 -4.34 4.89
N LEU A 139 4.60 -4.31 5.23
CA LEU A 139 5.59 -5.25 4.72
C LEU A 139 6.01 -6.18 5.84
N SER A 140 6.07 -7.48 5.60
CA SER A 140 6.45 -8.43 6.63
C SER A 140 7.26 -9.63 6.14
N ASN A 141 8.21 -10.07 6.98
CA ASN A 141 9.00 -11.29 6.78
C ASN A 141 9.74 -11.33 5.43
N LEU A 142 10.41 -10.24 5.06
CA LEU A 142 11.14 -10.11 3.79
C LEU A 142 12.33 -9.17 3.91
N ALA A 143 13.19 -9.15 2.89
CA ALA A 143 14.25 -8.17 2.76
C ALA A 143 14.15 -7.38 1.46
N ILE A 144 14.61 -6.13 1.47
CA ILE A 144 14.61 -5.19 0.34
C ILE A 144 16.04 -4.67 0.12
N THR A 145 16.58 -4.84 -1.08
CA THR A 145 17.97 -4.52 -1.40
C THR A 145 18.20 -4.13 -2.86
N GLY A 146 19.34 -3.51 -3.13
CA GLY A 146 19.89 -3.28 -4.46
C GLY A 146 19.39 -2.02 -5.14
N GLY A 147 18.43 -1.29 -4.56
CA GLY A 147 17.91 -0.09 -5.20
C GLY A 147 18.92 1.05 -5.12
N ASP A 148 19.01 1.83 -6.20
CA ASP A 148 19.98 2.91 -6.38
C ASP A 148 19.29 4.11 -7.03
N LYS A 149 18.78 5.02 -6.19
CA LYS A 149 18.22 6.30 -6.62
C LYS A 149 19.25 7.39 -6.42
N SER A 150 20.26 7.43 -7.30
CA SER A 150 21.42 8.31 -7.18
C SER A 150 21.12 9.81 -7.18
N ASP A 151 19.95 10.21 -7.68
CA ASP A 151 19.47 11.59 -7.82
C ASP A 151 18.22 11.89 -6.96
N GLY A 152 17.89 11.05 -5.97
CA GLY A 152 16.73 11.25 -5.10
C GLY A 152 16.78 10.51 -3.78
N ASP A 153 15.70 10.61 -3.02
CA ASP A 153 15.59 9.98 -1.71
C ASP A 153 15.20 8.50 -1.83
N GLY A 154 15.59 7.71 -0.82
CA GLY A 154 14.94 6.43 -0.52
C GLY A 154 15.28 5.26 -1.46
N GLY A 155 16.55 5.01 -1.79
CA GLY A 155 16.97 3.91 -2.68
C GLY A 155 16.35 2.53 -2.41
N GLY A 156 16.06 2.20 -1.15
CA GLY A 156 15.28 1.00 -0.84
C GLY A 156 13.78 1.25 -0.95
N ILE A 157 13.27 2.06 -0.03
CA ILE A 157 11.86 2.41 0.06
C ILE A 157 11.75 3.94 0.18
N LEU A 158 10.92 4.56 -0.65
CA LEU A 158 10.40 5.89 -0.41
C LEU A 158 8.94 5.79 0.06
N ASN A 159 8.61 6.42 1.18
CA ASN A 159 7.23 6.58 1.66
C ASN A 159 6.91 8.08 1.71
N GLY A 160 6.16 8.56 0.73
CA GLY A 160 5.93 9.98 0.49
C GLY A 160 6.03 10.30 -0.99
N HIS A 161 6.14 11.58 -1.30
CA HIS A 161 6.23 12.10 -2.67
C HIS A 161 7.58 12.81 -2.87
N GLU A 162 8.12 12.81 -4.09
CA GLU A 162 9.40 13.48 -4.41
C GLU A 162 9.25 15.01 -4.57
N ASP A 163 8.05 15.50 -4.88
CA ASP A 163 7.77 16.94 -4.99
C ASP A 163 7.63 17.60 -3.61
N LEU A 164 8.60 18.45 -3.29
CA LEU A 164 8.66 19.28 -2.08
C LEU A 164 7.52 20.31 -1.97
N ALA A 165 6.69 20.45 -3.01
CA ALA A 165 5.49 21.29 -2.97
C ALA A 165 4.25 20.57 -2.38
N ALA A 166 4.30 19.24 -2.23
CA ALA A 166 3.26 18.49 -1.53
C ALA A 166 3.38 18.70 -0.02
N ASP A 167 2.23 18.88 0.64
CA ASP A 167 2.16 18.99 2.09
C ASP A 167 2.84 17.77 2.72
N SER A 168 3.82 17.98 3.60
CA SER A 168 4.65 16.94 4.21
C SER A 168 3.85 15.89 5.01
N ASP A 169 2.56 16.14 5.20
CA ASP A 169 1.59 15.31 5.92
C ASP A 169 0.96 14.21 5.05
N ASP A 170 1.21 14.19 3.74
CA ASP A 170 0.76 13.12 2.85
C ASP A 170 1.76 11.96 2.89
N ARG A 171 1.68 11.12 3.94
CA ARG A 171 2.45 9.87 4.07
C ARG A 171 1.53 8.67 4.26
N ALA A 172 1.90 7.51 3.70
CA ALA A 172 1.21 6.27 4.02
C ALA A 172 1.55 5.83 5.46
N ASN A 173 0.62 5.13 6.09
CA ASN A 173 0.90 4.38 7.32
C ASN A 173 1.71 3.14 6.94
N LEU A 174 3.04 3.26 6.92
CA LEU A 174 3.95 2.16 6.61
C LEU A 174 4.32 1.39 7.88
N THR A 175 3.98 0.10 7.93
CA THR A 175 4.44 -0.84 8.95
C THR A 175 5.46 -1.80 8.37
N LEU A 176 6.62 -1.89 9.01
CA LEU A 176 7.67 -2.87 8.70
C LEU A 176 7.75 -3.89 9.86
N GLU A 177 7.36 -5.13 9.62
CA GLU A 177 7.40 -6.20 10.62
C GLU A 177 8.36 -7.30 10.21
N ASN A 178 9.49 -7.44 10.90
CA ASN A 178 10.53 -8.40 10.52
C ASN A 178 11.01 -8.17 9.07
N VAL A 179 11.34 -6.91 8.75
CA VAL A 179 11.85 -6.49 7.45
C VAL A 179 13.30 -6.03 7.59
N VAL A 180 14.16 -6.45 6.66
CA VAL A 180 15.53 -5.95 6.54
C VAL A 180 15.64 -5.11 5.27
N VAL A 181 16.06 -3.85 5.40
CA VAL A 181 16.35 -2.97 4.26
C VAL A 181 17.85 -2.71 4.25
N TYR A 182 18.56 -3.20 3.23
CA TYR A 182 20.03 -3.17 3.20
C TYR A 182 20.56 -3.00 1.77
N GLY A 183 21.82 -2.57 1.63
CA GLY A 183 22.48 -2.51 0.32
C GLY A 183 21.75 -1.63 -0.70
N ASN A 184 21.16 -0.52 -0.25
CA ASN A 184 20.49 0.45 -1.11
C ASN A 184 21.22 1.80 -1.07
N GLN A 185 21.19 2.52 -2.18
CA GLN A 185 21.82 3.84 -2.34
C GLN A 185 20.73 4.88 -2.67
N ALA A 186 20.69 5.97 -1.90
CA ALA A 186 19.95 7.19 -2.22
C ALA A 186 20.97 8.28 -2.57
N GLY A 187 20.54 9.38 -3.17
CA GLY A 187 21.27 10.63 -3.45
C GLY A 187 22.77 10.64 -3.13
N SER A 188 23.62 10.74 -4.16
CA SER A 188 25.01 11.12 -3.93
C SER A 188 25.03 12.55 -3.40
N ASN A 189 25.62 12.79 -2.23
CA ASN A 189 25.99 14.13 -1.77
C ASN A 189 27.04 14.70 -2.73
N THR A 190 26.63 15.21 -3.90
CA THR A 190 27.42 16.20 -4.63
C THR A 190 27.15 17.55 -3.98
N VAL A 191 27.84 17.78 -2.87
CA VAL A 191 28.11 19.12 -2.32
C VAL A 191 29.43 19.61 -2.90
#